data_AF-A0A2W6CHR3-F1
#
_entry.id   AF-A0A2W6CHR3-F1
#
_cell.length_a   1.000
_cell.length_b   1.000
_cell.length_c   1.000
_cell.angle_alpha   90.00
_cell.angle_beta   90.00
_cell.angle_gamma   90.00
#
_symmetry.space_group_name_H-M   'P 1'
#
loop_
_entity.id
_entity.type
_entity.pdbx_description
1 polymer ?
#
loop_
_entity_poly.entity_id
_entity_poly.type
_entity_poly.pdbx_seq_one_letter_code
_entity_poly.pdbx_strand_id
1 'polypeptide(L)' 'VPRAASARAWPGAGAAEAGAAGAGAQGNGSGDGDEEAGPMPPVEQRRVDQAEQLGRNDPCWCGSGAKFKKCHGA' A
#
# COMPACT_ATOMS: atom_id res chain seq x y z
N VAL A 1 -51.68 -1.79 -16.79
CA VAL A 1 -50.86 -0.58 -17.06
C VAL A 1 -49.69 -0.51 -16.08
N PRO A 2 -48.48 -0.96 -16.42
CA PRO A 2 -47.32 -0.74 -15.56
C PRO A 2 -46.80 0.69 -15.74
N ARG A 3 -46.64 1.44 -14.62
CA ARG A 3 -45.89 2.71 -14.61
C ARG A 3 -44.39 2.41 -14.60
N ALA A 4 -43.69 3.02 -15.54
CA ALA A 4 -42.27 2.86 -15.82
C ALA A 4 -41.37 3.34 -14.65
N ALA A 5 -40.26 2.63 -14.44
CA ALA A 5 -39.13 3.08 -13.63
C ALA A 5 -38.18 3.91 -14.52
N SER A 6 -37.92 5.15 -14.15
CA SER A 6 -36.95 6.01 -14.85
C SER A 6 -35.52 5.59 -14.50
N ALA A 7 -34.83 4.97 -15.45
CA ALA A 7 -33.39 4.76 -15.38
C ALA A 7 -32.66 6.11 -15.54
N ARG A 8 -31.83 6.46 -14.57
CA ARG A 8 -30.94 7.63 -14.66
C ARG A 8 -29.63 7.15 -15.30
N ALA A 9 -29.44 7.46 -16.58
CA ALA A 9 -28.21 7.22 -17.31
C ALA A 9 -27.13 8.22 -16.86
N TRP A 10 -25.90 7.74 -16.62
CA TRP A 10 -24.72 8.60 -16.44
C TRP A 10 -24.06 8.81 -17.81
N PRO A 11 -23.90 10.05 -18.28
CA PRO A 11 -23.20 10.32 -19.54
C PRO A 11 -21.70 10.16 -19.33
N GLY A 12 -21.08 9.23 -20.08
CA GLY A 12 -19.63 9.18 -20.22
C GLY A 12 -18.97 7.80 -20.28
N ALA A 13 -19.68 6.72 -20.60
CA ALA A 13 -19.05 5.50 -21.10
C ALA A 13 -18.91 5.60 -22.63
N GLY A 14 -17.80 6.18 -23.09
CA GLY A 14 -17.48 6.34 -24.51
C GLY A 14 -16.15 5.66 -24.86
N ALA A 15 -16.28 4.50 -25.51
CA ALA A 15 -15.36 3.87 -26.46
C ALA A 15 -13.94 3.43 -26.01
N ALA A 16 -13.69 2.12 -26.18
CA ALA A 16 -12.40 1.52 -26.49
C ALA A 16 -11.71 2.30 -27.65
N GLU A 17 -10.40 2.36 -27.83
CA GLU A 17 -9.34 1.36 -27.80
C GLU A 17 -7.98 2.05 -28.08
N ALA A 18 -6.92 1.68 -27.36
CA ALA A 18 -5.54 1.73 -27.84
C ALA A 18 -4.64 1.01 -26.84
N GLY A 19 -4.29 -0.24 -27.13
CA GLY A 19 -3.17 -0.90 -26.48
C GLY A 19 -1.87 -0.18 -26.83
N ALA A 20 -1.13 0.24 -25.82
CA ALA A 20 0.31 0.48 -25.92
C ALA A 20 0.96 -0.18 -24.70
N ALA A 21 1.80 -1.17 -25.00
CA ALA A 21 2.57 -1.92 -24.05
C ALA A 21 3.41 -1.01 -23.16
N GLY A 22 3.57 -1.39 -21.89
CA GLY A 22 4.31 -0.63 -20.90
C GLY A 22 5.77 -0.39 -21.31
N ALA A 23 6.18 0.88 -21.25
CA ALA A 23 7.58 1.24 -21.11
C ALA A 23 7.88 1.24 -19.60
N GLY A 24 8.39 0.11 -19.11
CA GLY A 24 8.91 0.00 -17.75
C GLY A 24 9.97 1.06 -17.49
N ALA A 25 9.88 1.68 -16.33
CA ALA A 25 10.88 2.61 -15.81
C ALA A 25 12.28 1.98 -15.87
N GLN A 26 13.21 2.66 -16.55
CA GLN A 26 14.63 2.36 -16.42
C GLN A 26 15.08 2.76 -15.01
N GLY A 27 15.21 1.78 -14.13
CA GLY A 27 15.96 1.92 -12.89
C GLY A 27 17.44 1.69 -13.19
N ASN A 28 18.23 2.76 -13.20
CA ASN A 28 19.69 2.63 -13.28
C ASN A 28 20.24 2.34 -11.89
N GLY A 29 20.47 1.06 -11.58
CA GLY A 29 21.18 0.61 -10.40
C GLY A 29 22.50 -0.02 -10.81
N SER A 30 23.47 0.80 -11.23
CA SER A 30 24.86 0.37 -11.37
C SER A 30 25.42 0.12 -9.98
N GLY A 31 25.50 -1.16 -9.62
CA GLY A 31 26.13 -1.64 -8.40
C GLY A 31 27.10 -2.75 -8.72
N ASP A 32 27.99 -2.52 -9.69
CA ASP A 32 29.14 -3.39 -9.96
C ASP A 32 30.22 -3.08 -8.90
N GLY A 33 30.04 -3.70 -7.73
CA GLY A 33 31.07 -3.79 -6.69
C GLY A 33 31.29 -5.27 -6.39
N ASP A 34 32.18 -5.90 -7.15
CA ASP A 34 32.85 -7.14 -6.73
C ASP A 34 33.84 -6.75 -5.62
N GLU A 35 33.31 -6.48 -4.45
CA GLU A 35 34.08 -6.39 -3.22
C GLU A 35 33.79 -7.66 -2.45
N GLU A 36 34.82 -8.50 -2.37
CA GLU A 36 34.90 -9.73 -1.60
C GLU A 36 34.28 -9.51 -0.21
N ALA A 37 32.99 -9.84 -0.10
CA ALA A 37 32.21 -9.60 1.10
C ALA A 37 32.71 -10.58 2.17
N GLY A 38 33.67 -10.12 2.98
CA GLY A 38 34.02 -10.79 4.23
C GLY A 38 32.75 -11.08 5.04
N PRO A 39 32.76 -12.11 5.92
CA PRO A 39 31.55 -12.53 6.62
C PRO A 39 30.91 -11.35 7.34
N MET A 40 29.77 -10.90 6.80
CA MET A 40 28.98 -9.83 7.38
C MET A 40 28.63 -10.24 8.82
N PRO A 41 28.75 -9.34 9.80
CA PRO A 41 28.31 -9.64 11.15
C PRO A 41 26.80 -9.99 11.12
N PRO A 42 26.35 -10.97 11.93
CA PRO A 42 24.93 -11.31 11.98
C PRO A 42 24.13 -10.09 12.40
N VAL A 43 23.15 -9.72 11.59
CA VAL A 43 22.21 -8.64 11.90
C VAL A 43 21.20 -9.16 12.92
N GLU A 44 21.24 -8.65 14.15
CA GLU A 44 20.25 -8.95 15.17
C GLU A 44 18.91 -8.30 14.78
N GLN A 45 17.98 -9.11 14.28
CA GLN A 45 16.63 -8.66 14.00
C GLN A 45 15.86 -8.50 15.31
N ARG A 46 15.65 -7.25 15.75
CA ARG A 46 14.76 -6.96 16.88
C ARG A 46 13.36 -7.48 16.53
N ARG A 47 12.86 -8.44 17.31
CA ARG A 47 11.45 -8.81 17.26
C ARG A 47 10.65 -7.63 17.79
N VAL A 48 9.88 -7.03 16.91
CA VAL A 48 9.00 -5.90 17.20
C VAL A 48 7.72 -6.46 17.85
N ASP A 49 7.28 -5.85 18.94
CA ASP A 49 6.06 -6.23 19.64
C ASP A 49 4.86 -6.04 18.70
N GLN A 50 3.78 -6.83 18.83
CA GLN A 50 2.58 -6.61 18.00
C GLN A 50 2.00 -5.19 18.15
N ALA A 51 2.24 -4.52 19.28
CA ALA A 51 1.86 -3.12 19.48
C ALA A 51 2.67 -2.14 18.63
N GLU A 52 3.94 -2.46 18.36
CA GLU A 52 4.82 -1.67 17.49
C GLU A 52 4.55 -1.97 15.99
N GLN A 53 3.90 -3.09 15.66
CA GLN A 53 3.42 -3.39 14.30
C GLN A 53 2.05 -2.77 13.99
N LEU A 54 1.41 -2.12 14.96
CA LEU A 54 0.10 -1.49 14.79
C LEU A 54 0.23 -0.23 13.92
N GLY A 55 -0.40 -0.24 12.75
CA GLY A 55 -0.36 0.89 11.86
C GLY A 55 -0.97 2.13 12.50
N ARG A 56 -0.44 3.31 12.17
CA ARG A 56 -0.83 4.59 12.78
C ARG A 56 -2.35 4.88 12.67
N ASN A 57 -3.05 4.24 11.74
CA ASN A 57 -4.50 4.39 11.53
C ASN A 57 -5.35 3.21 12.06
N ASP A 58 -4.76 2.12 12.55
CA ASP A 58 -5.50 0.94 13.03
C ASP A 58 -6.25 1.23 14.33
N PRO A 59 -7.29 0.44 14.66
CA PRO A 59 -7.97 0.54 15.95
C PRO A 59 -6.97 0.39 17.11
N CYS A 60 -7.04 1.30 18.08
CA CYS A 60 -6.13 1.28 19.22
C CYS A 60 -6.33 0.00 20.04
N TRP A 61 -5.22 -0.64 20.41
CA TRP A 61 -5.21 -1.89 21.19
C TRP A 61 -5.89 -1.77 22.56
N CYS A 62 -6.08 -0.56 23.10
CA CYS A 62 -6.78 -0.32 24.36
C CYS A 62 -8.30 -0.54 24.27
N GLY A 63 -8.84 -0.87 23.10
CA GLY A 63 -10.26 -1.16 22.92
C GLY A 63 -11.17 0.07 22.87
N SER A 64 -10.61 1.28 22.76
CA SER A 64 -11.40 2.52 22.67
C SER A 64 -12.14 2.70 21.34
N GLY A 65 -11.81 1.90 20.33
CA GLY A 65 -12.33 2.05 18.96
C GLY A 65 -11.77 3.25 18.20
N ALA A 66 -10.97 4.11 18.84
CA ALA A 66 -10.28 5.21 18.19
C ALA A 66 -9.06 4.71 17.41
N LYS A 67 -8.67 5.43 16.34
CA LYS A 67 -7.41 5.14 15.62
C LYS A 67 -6.22 5.30 16.55
N PHE A 68 -5.19 4.46 16.42
CA PHE A 68 -4.00 4.44 17.28
C PHE A 68 -3.37 5.84 17.45
N LYS A 69 -3.19 6.59 16.34
CA LYS A 69 -2.68 7.98 16.36
C LYS A 69 -3.51 9.01 17.15
N LYS A 70 -4.76 8.69 17.49
CA LYS A 70 -5.68 9.56 18.24
C LYS A 70 -5.85 9.08 19.68
N CYS A 71 -5.07 8.08 20.09
CA CYS A 71 -5.17 7.46 21.41
C CYS A 71 -3.75 7.29 21.97
N HIS A 72 -3.18 6.09 21.94
CA HIS A 72 -1.86 5.80 22.53
C HIS A 72 -0.67 6.01 21.58
N GLY A 73 -0.91 6.29 20.29
CA GLY A 73 0.12 6.53 19.28
C GLY A 73 0.51 8.00 19.14
N ALA A 74 0.46 8.75 20.23
CA ALA A 74 0.91 10.14 20.32
C ALA A 74 2.43 10.21 20.56
#